data_AF-A0A813ES34-F1
#
_entry.id   AF-A0A813ES34-F1
#
_cell.length_a   1.000
_cell.length_b   1.000
_cell.length_c   1.000
_cell.angle_alpha   90.00
_cell.angle_beta   90.00
_cell.angle_gamma   90.00
#
_symmetry.space_group_name_H-M   'P 1'
#
loop_
_entity.id
_entity.type
_entity.pdbx_description
1 polymer ?
#
loop_
_entity_poly.entity_id
_entity_poly.type
_entity_poly.pdbx_seq_one_letter_code
_entity_poly.pdbx_strand_id
1 'polypeptide(L)'
;MDVTVTEVEDLPAHTFISVRCGEVRKQAPFRVGEALSFPTPSPSKSGAPEAHLPKAFTVDVFRKVGSKQISLAGITAQGGTMRHEGILIPSLEIQGSPVRASLTAILKAVECGPSGGLGRSQQ
;
A
#
# COMPACT_ATOMS: atom_id res chain seq x y z
N MET A 1 -3.97 8.92 4.41
CA MET A 1 -4.56 7.59 4.16
C MET A 1 -3.45 6.60 4.21
N ASP A 2 -3.67 5.44 4.80
CA ASP A 2 -2.60 4.45 4.97
C ASP A 2 -2.96 3.18 4.20
N VAL A 3 -2.01 2.69 3.41
CA VAL A 3 -2.11 1.36 2.81
C VAL A 3 -1.19 0.44 3.59
N THR A 4 -1.77 -0.58 4.23
CA THR A 4 -1.02 -1.58 5.00
C THR A 4 -1.16 -2.93 4.32
N VAL A 5 -0.04 -3.62 4.08
CA VAL A 5 -0.06 -5.01 3.64
C VAL A 5 -0.01 -5.89 4.88
N THR A 6 -1.09 -6.61 5.17
CA THR A 6 -1.29 -7.28 6.48
C THR A 6 -0.93 -8.75 6.47
N GLU A 7 -1.10 -9.43 5.34
CA GLU A 7 -0.90 -10.87 5.24
C GLU A 7 -0.20 -11.17 3.94
N VAL A 8 0.82 -12.04 4.03
CA VAL A 8 1.56 -12.54 2.89
C VAL A 8 2.01 -13.97 3.17
N GLU A 9 1.89 -14.82 2.15
CA GLU A 9 2.38 -16.19 2.15
C GLU A 9 3.30 -16.40 0.96
N ASP A 10 4.40 -17.13 1.16
CA ASP A 10 5.34 -17.55 0.12
C ASP A 10 5.90 -16.42 -0.78
N LEU A 11 6.07 -15.22 -0.23
CA LEU A 11 6.69 -14.12 -0.98
C LEU A 11 8.22 -14.25 -0.98
N PRO A 12 8.89 -14.19 -2.14
CA PRO A 12 10.33 -14.31 -2.20
C PRO A 12 11.07 -13.24 -1.38
N ALA A 13 12.24 -13.61 -0.86
CA ALA A 13 13.13 -12.67 -0.18
C ALA A 13 13.52 -11.50 -1.12
N HIS A 14 13.77 -10.33 -0.52
CA HIS A 14 14.14 -9.09 -1.22
C HIS A 14 13.07 -8.58 -2.20
N THR A 15 11.80 -8.85 -1.93
CA THR A 15 10.68 -8.27 -2.66
C THR A 15 10.43 -6.83 -2.20
N PHE A 16 10.02 -5.99 -3.14
CA PHE A 16 9.63 -4.61 -2.93
C PHE A 16 8.17 -4.45 -3.29
N ILE A 17 7.51 -3.50 -2.63
CA ILE A 17 6.15 -3.08 -2.98
C ILE A 17 6.17 -1.66 -3.51
N SER A 18 5.32 -1.42 -4.49
CA SER A 18 5.05 -0.13 -5.10
C SER A 18 3.57 0.13 -5.00
N VAL A 19 3.17 1.02 -4.09
CA VAL A 19 1.77 1.40 -3.92
C VAL A 19 1.52 2.72 -4.62
N ARG A 20 0.51 2.77 -5.49
CA ARG A 20 0.04 3.97 -6.18
C ARG A 20 -1.38 4.30 -5.71
N CYS A 21 -1.56 5.53 -5.28
CA CYS A 21 -2.86 6.10 -4.92
C CYS A 21 -3.05 7.41 -5.69
N GLY A 22 -3.88 7.39 -6.75
CA GLY A 22 -4.00 8.51 -7.69
C GLY A 22 -2.66 8.85 -8.35
N GLU A 23 -2.17 10.07 -8.11
CA GLU A 23 -0.90 10.57 -8.65
C GLU A 23 0.31 10.28 -7.76
N VAL A 24 0.09 9.85 -6.52
CA VAL A 24 1.18 9.59 -5.58
C VAL A 24 1.60 8.13 -5.65
N ARG A 25 2.90 7.89 -5.84
CA ARG A 25 3.51 6.56 -5.80
C ARG A 25 4.53 6.50 -4.66
N LYS A 26 4.46 5.43 -3.87
CA LYS A 26 5.48 5.10 -2.85
C LYS A 26 6.02 3.70 -3.10
N GLN A 27 7.34 3.55 -2.97
CA GLN A 27 8.01 2.26 -3.08
C GLN A 27 8.82 2.00 -1.82
N ALA A 28 8.78 0.78 -1.32
CA ALA A 28 9.55 0.37 -0.14
C ALA A 28 9.92 -1.12 -0.23
N PRO A 29 10.99 -1.56 0.45
CA PRO A 29 11.18 -2.98 0.74
C PRO A 29 9.91 -3.53 1.38
N PHE A 30 9.52 -4.74 1.00
CA PHE A 30 8.34 -5.36 1.58
C PHE A 30 8.56 -5.69 3.06
N ARG A 31 7.64 -5.24 3.91
CA ARG A 31 7.54 -5.66 5.32
C ARG A 31 6.08 -5.86 5.69
N VAL A 32 5.78 -7.01 6.29
CA VAL A 32 4.43 -7.35 6.77
C VAL A 32 4.04 -6.35 7.86
N GLY A 33 2.83 -5.80 7.76
CA GLY A 33 2.28 -4.84 8.73
C GLY A 33 2.81 -3.42 8.58
N GLU A 34 3.75 -3.14 7.66
CA GLU A 34 4.20 -1.78 7.41
C GLU A 34 3.12 -0.96 6.68
N ALA A 35 2.81 0.21 7.22
CA ALA A 35 1.86 1.14 6.66
C ALA A 35 2.57 2.19 5.79
N LEU A 36 2.12 2.33 4.55
CA LEU A 36 2.54 3.40 3.65
C LEU A 36 1.51 4.53 3.70
N SER A 37 1.88 5.65 4.32
CA SER A 37 1.01 6.82 4.43
C SER A 37 1.03 7.68 3.18
N PHE A 38 -0.13 8.03 2.66
CA PHE A 38 -0.33 8.91 1.51
C PHE A 38 -1.05 10.17 1.96
N PRO A 39 -0.69 11.35 1.42
CA PRO A 39 -1.41 12.58 1.70
C PRO A 39 -2.87 12.43 1.25
N THR A 40 -3.80 12.63 2.18
CA THR A 40 -5.20 12.89 1.88
C THR A 40 -5.29 14.26 1.22
N PRO A 41 -5.95 14.44 0.06
CA PRO A 41 -6.31 15.78 -0.37
C PRO A 41 -7.18 16.41 0.73
N SER A 42 -6.73 17.55 1.26
CA SER A 42 -7.51 18.33 2.22
C SER A 42 -8.85 18.70 1.59
N PRO A 43 -9.98 18.62 2.32
CA PRO A 43 -11.25 19.09 1.78
C PRO A 43 -11.07 20.54 1.34
N SER A 44 -11.36 20.83 0.07
CA SER A 44 -11.36 22.20 -0.43
C SER A 44 -12.32 23.01 0.43
N LYS A 45 -11.98 24.28 0.72
CA LYS A 45 -12.78 25.23 1.54
C LYS A 45 -14.18 25.55 0.97
N SER A 46 -14.71 24.75 0.06
CA SER A 46 -16.08 24.74 -0.41
C SER A 46 -16.80 23.61 0.32
N GLY A 47 -17.78 23.91 1.17
CA GLY A 47 -18.50 22.97 2.06
C GLY A 47 -19.25 21.82 1.38
N ALA A 48 -18.55 20.96 0.65
CA ALA A 48 -19.03 19.70 0.10
C ALA A 48 -18.60 18.55 1.04
N PRO A 49 -19.48 17.58 1.29
CA PRO A 49 -19.19 16.45 2.16
C PRO A 49 -18.18 15.49 1.51
N GLU A 50 -17.45 14.80 2.38
CA GLU A 50 -16.47 13.74 2.12
C GLU A 50 -15.11 14.14 1.52
N ALA A 51 -14.10 14.10 2.38
CA ALA A 51 -12.72 13.82 1.99
C ALA A 51 -12.68 12.41 1.36
N HIS A 52 -13.04 12.31 0.09
CA HIS A 52 -13.08 11.03 -0.62
C HIS A 52 -11.70 10.38 -0.60
N LEU A 53 -11.61 9.23 0.07
CA LEU A 53 -10.58 8.22 -0.21
C LEU A 53 -10.45 8.08 -1.74
N PRO A 54 -9.25 8.15 -2.38
CA PRO A 54 -8.95 7.54 -3.65
C PRO A 54 -9.82 6.32 -3.86
N LYS A 55 -10.70 6.45 -4.86
CA LYS A 55 -11.62 5.39 -5.24
C LYS A 55 -10.89 4.09 -5.56
N ALA A 56 -9.60 4.17 -5.89
CA ALA A 56 -8.75 3.02 -6.13
C ALA A 56 -7.31 3.23 -5.67
N PHE A 57 -6.66 2.13 -5.32
CA PHE A 57 -5.21 2.04 -5.16
C PHE A 57 -4.69 0.81 -5.91
N THR A 58 -3.42 0.88 -6.33
CA THR A 58 -2.74 -0.23 -7.00
C THR A 58 -1.52 -0.62 -6.18
N VAL A 59 -1.38 -1.91 -5.90
CA VAL A 59 -0.20 -2.51 -5.28
C VAL A 59 0.54 -3.31 -6.35
N ASP A 60 1.75 -2.88 -6.69
CA ASP A 60 2.67 -3.61 -7.56
C ASP A 60 3.77 -4.25 -6.71
N VAL A 61 3.90 -5.56 -6.85
CA VAL A 61 4.92 -6.38 -6.19
C VAL A 61 6.03 -6.60 -7.21
N PHE A 62 7.26 -6.25 -6.87
CA PHE A 62 8.38 -6.35 -7.81
C PHE A 62 9.67 -6.75 -7.09
N ARG A 63 10.63 -7.31 -7.83
CA ARG A 63 12.00 -7.54 -7.36
C ARG A 63 12.98 -6.65 -8.10
N LYS A 64 14.02 -6.19 -7.40
CA LYS A 64 15.15 -5.50 -8.02
C LYS A 64 16.23 -6.53 -8.36
N VAL A 65 16.63 -6.59 -9.63
CA VAL A 65 17.74 -7.42 -10.10
C VAL A 65 18.74 -6.50 -10.80
N GLY A 66 19.86 -6.21 -10.13
CA GLY A 66 20.78 -5.16 -10.56
C GLY A 66 20.08 -3.79 -10.59
N SER A 67 20.07 -3.15 -11.76
CA SER A 67 19.39 -1.87 -12.00
C SER A 67 17.93 -2.01 -12.48
N LYS A 68 17.43 -3.24 -12.70
CA LYS A 68 16.09 -3.47 -13.26
C LYS A 68 15.06 -3.77 -12.17
N GLN A 69 13.84 -3.25 -12.36
CA GLN A 69 12.66 -3.64 -11.59
C GLN A 69 11.86 -4.66 -12.40
N ILE A 70 11.72 -5.87 -11.88
CA ILE A 70 10.93 -6.94 -12.48
C ILE A 70 9.60 -6.99 -11.76
N SER A 71 8.53 -6.52 -12.41
CA SER A 71 7.17 -6.63 -11.87
C SER A 71 6.79 -8.11 -11.80
N LEU A 72 6.26 -8.50 -10.64
CA LEU A 72 5.82 -9.86 -10.34
C LEU A 72 4.29 -9.93 -10.31
N ALA A 73 3.62 -8.87 -9.83
CA ALA A 73 2.17 -8.77 -9.83
C ALA A 73 1.72 -7.31 -9.68
N GLY A 74 0.67 -6.92 -10.40
CA GLY A 74 0.00 -5.63 -10.24
C GLY A 74 -1.46 -5.83 -9.89
N ILE A 75 -1.87 -5.39 -8.70
CA ILE A 75 -3.22 -5.61 -8.19
C ILE A 75 -3.87 -4.27 -7.91
N THR A 76 -5.05 -4.03 -8.49
CA THR A 76 -5.80 -2.78 -8.29
C THR A 76 -7.08 -3.09 -7.53
N ALA A 77 -7.36 -2.31 -6.49
CA ALA A 77 -8.55 -2.43 -5.67
C ALA A 77 -9.26 -1.08 -5.55
N GLN A 78 -10.59 -1.13 -5.48
CA GLN A 78 -11.42 0.05 -5.28
C GLN A 78 -11.70 0.29 -3.78
N GLY A 79 -10.75 0.93 -3.10
CA GLY A 79 -10.84 1.21 -1.66
C GLY A 79 -10.94 -0.05 -0.78
N GLY A 80 -11.06 0.15 0.53
CA GLY A 80 -11.32 -0.93 1.49
C GLY A 80 -10.21 -1.98 1.60
N THR A 81 -10.62 -3.25 1.71
CA THR A 81 -9.71 -4.41 1.85
C THR A 81 -9.60 -5.15 0.53
N MET A 82 -8.37 -5.40 0.10
CA MET A 82 -8.00 -6.19 -1.05
C MET A 82 -7.37 -7.49 -0.57
N ARG A 83 -7.87 -8.63 -1.05
CA ARG A 83 -7.23 -9.93 -0.86
C ARG A 83 -7.01 -10.56 -2.23
N HIS A 84 -5.79 -10.97 -2.52
CA HIS A 84 -5.46 -11.69 -3.74
C HIS A 84 -4.74 -12.98 -3.37
N GLU A 85 -5.31 -14.09 -3.81
CA GLU A 85 -4.75 -15.42 -3.57
C GLU A 85 -4.14 -15.96 -4.87
N GLY A 86 -3.15 -16.83 -4.73
CA GLY A 86 -2.61 -17.59 -5.84
C GLY A 86 -1.84 -16.76 -6.88
N ILE A 87 -1.20 -15.68 -6.46
CA ILE A 87 -0.31 -14.87 -7.30
C ILE A 87 0.86 -15.75 -7.72
N LEU A 88 0.96 -16.04 -9.02
CA LEU A 88 2.09 -16.79 -9.55
C LEU A 88 3.27 -15.84 -9.76
N ILE A 89 4.22 -15.91 -8.85
CA ILE A 89 5.47 -15.15 -8.91
C ILE A 89 6.49 -15.99 -9.68
N PRO A 90 6.93 -15.53 -10.87
CA PRO A 90 7.96 -16.25 -11.60
C PRO A 90 9.25 -16.26 -10.78
N SER A 91 9.90 -17.42 -10.69
CA SER A 91 11.23 -17.47 -10.10
C SER A 91 12.23 -16.75 -11.02
N LEU A 92 13.16 -16.04 -10.39
CA LEU A 92 14.26 -15.37 -11.09
C LEU A 92 15.54 -16.21 -11.05
N GLU A 93 15.47 -17.42 -10.52
CA GLU A 93 16.57 -18.39 -10.47
C GLU A 93 16.54 -19.28 -11.72
N ILE A 94 17.72 -19.73 -12.16
CA ILE A 94 17.93 -20.45 -13.44
C ILE A 94 17.06 -21.73 -13.55
N GLN A 95 16.64 -22.32 -12.43
CA GLN A 95 15.78 -23.51 -12.36
C GLN A 95 14.66 -23.41 -11.32
N GLY A 96 14.33 -22.20 -10.87
CA GLY A 96 13.34 -22.05 -9.81
C GLY A 96 11.91 -22.26 -10.32
N SER A 97 11.12 -23.00 -9.55
CA SER A 97 9.67 -23.11 -9.81
C SER A 97 8.97 -21.79 -9.44
N PRO A 98 7.94 -21.37 -10.18
CA PRO A 98 7.13 -20.22 -9.80
C PRO A 98 6.54 -20.45 -8.40
N VAL A 99 6.56 -19.39 -7.59
CA VAL A 99 6.04 -19.44 -6.23
C VAL A 99 4.62 -18.91 -6.21
N ARG A 100 3.73 -19.60 -5.50
CA ARG A 100 2.34 -19.19 -5.37
C ARG A 100 2.16 -18.38 -4.10
N ALA A 101 2.08 -17.06 -4.24
CA ALA A 101 1.94 -16.15 -3.11
C ALA A 101 0.49 -15.70 -2.89
N SER A 102 0.18 -15.32 -1.67
CA SER A 102 -1.06 -14.59 -1.34
C SER A 102 -0.70 -13.23 -0.73
N LEU A 103 -1.57 -12.23 -0.92
CA LEU A 103 -1.37 -10.89 -0.40
C LEU A 103 -2.69 -10.23 -0.03
N THR A 104 -2.76 -9.70 1.19
CA THR A 104 -3.87 -8.87 1.68
C THR A 104 -3.38 -7.44 1.94
N ALA A 105 -4.05 -6.45 1.36
CA ALA A 105 -3.77 -5.04 1.59
C ALA A 105 -5.04 -4.29 2.01
N ILE A 106 -4.91 -3.36 2.96
CA ILE A 106 -6.03 -2.59 3.50
C ILE A 106 -5.75 -1.10 3.31
N LEU A 107 -6.68 -0.38 2.68
CA LEU A 107 -6.70 1.07 2.65
C LEU A 107 -7.52 1.59 3.84
N LYS A 108 -6.87 2.33 4.74
CA LYS A 108 -7.52 3.02 5.86
C LYS A 108 -7.49 4.52 5.63
N ALA A 109 -8.59 5.20 5.95
CA ALA A 109 -8.54 6.65 6.14
C ALA A 109 -7.57 6.93 7.29
N VAL A 110 -6.66 7.89 7.11
CA VAL A 110 -5.90 8.37 8.26
C VAL A 110 -6.91 9.10 9.12
N GLU A 111 -7.23 8.55 10.28
CA GLU A 111 -7.90 9.33 11.32
C GLU A 111 -6.92 10.43 11.71
N CYS A 112 -7.14 11.62 11.16
CA CYS A 112 -6.53 12.82 11.67
C CYS A 112 -7.16 13.02 13.05
N GLY A 113 -6.57 12.41 14.07
CA GLY A 113 -6.99 12.64 15.45
C GLY A 113 -7.02 14.15 15.71
N PRO A 114 -7.99 14.66 16.48
CA PRO A 114 -7.99 16.07 16.83
C PRO A 114 -6.64 16.34 17.50
N SER A 115 -5.84 17.23 16.92
CA SER A 115 -4.68 17.81 17.56
C SER A 115 -5.17 18.36 18.89
N GLY A 116 -4.98 17.58 19.96
CA GLY A 116 -5.51 17.87 21.28
C GLY A 116 -5.06 19.26 21.68
N GLY A 117 -6.04 20.14 21.89
CA GLY A 117 -5.82 21.44 22.47
C GLY A 117 -5.13 21.27 23.81
N LEU A 118 -3.92 21.81 23.92
CA LEU A 118 -3.40 22.23 25.20
C LEU A 118 -3.99 23.60 25.48
N GLY A 119 -5.18 23.57 26.07
CA GLY A 119 -5.66 24.66 26.89
C GLY A 119 -4.62 24.95 27.97
N ARG A 120 -4.08 26.17 27.95
CA ARG A 120 -3.51 26.79 29.14
C ARG A 120 -4.55 27.74 29.69
N SER A 121 -5.36 27.20 30.59
CA SER A 121 -6.14 27.97 31.56
C SER A 121 -5.34 28.07 32.85
N GLN A 122 -5.27 29.28 33.40
CA GLN A 122 -4.84 29.65 34.77
C GLN A 122 -3.31 29.60 35.00
N GLN A 123 -2.68 30.60 35.60
CA GLN A 123 -3.12 31.59 36.61
C GLN A 123 -2.83 33.03 36.20
#